data_AF-A0A7X0SQ94-F1
#
_entry.id   AF-A0A7X0SQ94-F1
#
_cell.length_a   1.000
_cell.length_b   1.000
_cell.length_c   1.000
_cell.angle_alpha   90.00
_cell.angle_beta   90.00
_cell.angle_gamma   90.00
#
_symmetry.space_group_name_H-M   'P 1'
#
loop_
_entity.id
_entity.type
_entity.pdbx_description
1 polymer ?
#
loop_
_entity_poly.entity_id
_entity_poly.type
_entity_poly.pdbx_seq_one_letter_code
_entity_poly.pdbx_strand_id
1 'polypeptide(L)' 'MQYEEIETYKEHLILQYESESGYRVDFGTLRSKEVATVEEARELVDFYLSPDVGE' A
#
# COMPACT_ATOMS: atom_id res chain seq x y z
N MET A 1 12.40 4.09 -12.99
CA MET A 1 11.94 3.95 -11.60
C MET A 1 11.74 2.46 -11.38
N GLN A 2 12.63 1.82 -10.63
CA GLN A 2 12.50 0.40 -10.26
C GLN A 2 11.67 0.33 -8.97
N TYR A 3 10.69 -0.56 -8.96
CA TYR A 3 9.92 -0.92 -7.77
C TYR A 3 10.08 -2.43 -7.55
N GLU A 4 10.16 -2.83 -6.29
CA GLU A 4 10.15 -4.22 -5.87
C GLU A 4 8.78 -4.56 -5.28
N GLU A 5 8.18 -5.65 -5.74
CA GLU A 5 6.96 -6.20 -5.13
C GLU A 5 7.34 -6.92 -3.84
N ILE A 6 6.97 -6.33 -2.70
CA ILE A 6 7.27 -6.90 -1.39
C ILE A 6 6.29 -8.03 -1.07
N GLU A 7 4.99 -7.74 -1.17
CA GLU A 7 3.94 -8.72 -0.94
C GLU A 7 2.59 -8.28 -1.52
N THR A 8 1.66 -9.23 -1.63
CA THR A 8 0.25 -8.95 -1.92
C THR A 8 -0.58 -9.16 -0.65
N TYR A 9 -1.26 -8.13 -0.18
CA TYR A 9 -2.12 -8.18 1.00
C TYR A 9 -3.57 -7.86 0.62
N LYS A 10 -4.49 -8.81 0.85
CA LYS A 10 -5.93 -8.68 0.51
C LYS A 10 -6.17 -8.20 -0.93
N GLU A 11 -5.49 -8.80 -1.90
CA GLU A 11 -5.56 -8.44 -3.33
C GLU A 11 -4.95 -7.07 -3.68
N HIS A 12 -4.25 -6.42 -2.75
CA HIS A 12 -3.51 -5.17 -2.97
C HIS A 12 -2.00 -5.39 -2.96
N LEU A 13 -1.29 -4.81 -3.92
CA LEU A 13 0.17 -4.93 -4.02
C LEU A 13 0.86 -3.91 -3.11
N ILE A 14 1.77 -4.39 -2.27
CA ILE A 14 2.69 -3.56 -1.50
C ILE A 14 4.00 -3.53 -2.26
N LEU A 15 4.35 -2.35 -2.76
CA LEU A 15 5.54 -2.08 -3.55
C LEU A 15 6.54 -1.28 -2.72
N GLN A 16 7.83 -1.47 -2.94
CA GLN A 16 8.89 -0.60 -2.40
C GLN A 16 9.66 0.01 -3.56
N TYR A 17 9.89 1.33 -3.50
CA TYR A 17 10.70 2.01 -4.52
C TYR A 17 12.13 2.13 -4.02
N GLU A 18 13.10 1.69 -4.83
CA GLU A 18 14.52 1.64 -4.43
C GLU A 18 15.11 3.03 -4.08
N SER A 19 14.47 4.11 -4.56
CA SER A 19 14.87 5.50 -4.29
C SER A 19 14.16 6.16 -3.10
N GLU A 20 13.14 5.54 -2.54
CA GLU A 20 12.37 6.08 -1.41
C GLU A 20 12.51 5.16 -0.20
N SER A 21 12.76 5.71 0.99
CA SER A 21 12.80 4.94 2.24
C SER A 21 11.38 4.56 2.73
N GLY A 22 10.46 4.29 1.80
CA GLY A 22 9.04 4.08 2.05
C GLY A 22 8.46 2.97 1.17
N TYR A 23 7.31 2.47 1.59
CA TYR A 23 6.51 1.48 0.89
C TYR A 23 5.29 2.17 0.31
N ARG A 24 4.82 1.70 -0.83
CA ARG A 24 3.66 2.21 -1.52
C ARG A 24 2.66 1.10 -1.69
N VAL A 25 1.43 1.34 -1.27
CA VAL A 25 0.33 0.42 -1.52
C VAL A 25 -0.34 0.81 -2.83
N ASP A 26 -0.42 -0.13 -3.76
CA ASP A 26 -1.19 0.00 -4.97
C ASP A 26 -2.62 -0.52 -4.75
N PHE A 27 -3.58 0.41 -4.80
CA PHE A 27 -5.00 0.09 -4.70
C PHE A 27 -5.64 -0.19 -6.07
N GLY A 28 -4.84 -0.56 -7.07
CA GLY A 28 -5.35 -1.14 -8.31
C GLY A 28 -6.05 -0.18 -9.26
N THR A 29 -5.93 1.15 -9.10
CA THR A 29 -6.17 2.20 -10.15
C THR A 29 -6.49 3.60 -9.60
N LEU A 30 -6.89 3.76 -8.33
CA LEU A 30 -7.52 5.02 -7.87
C LEU A 30 -6.73 5.84 -6.85
N ARG A 31 -5.78 5.24 -6.13
CA ARG A 31 -4.87 5.92 -5.21
C ARG A 31 -3.71 4.99 -4.91
N SER A 32 -2.53 5.56 -4.75
CA SER A 32 -1.42 4.87 -4.14
C SER A 32 -0.82 5.80 -3.09
N LYS A 33 -0.59 5.27 -1.90
CA LYS A 33 -0.16 6.04 -0.74
C LYS A 33 1.17 5.51 -0.25
N GLU A 34 2.08 6.42 -0.01
CA GLU A 34 3.37 6.11 0.59
C GLU A 34 3.23 6.04 2.11
N VAL A 35 3.91 5.07 2.70
CA VAL A 35 4.00 4.80 4.14
C VAL A 35 5.45 4.45 4.48
N ALA A 36 5.84 4.58 5.74
CA ALA A 36 7.22 4.33 6.14
C ALA A 36 7.54 2.83 6.29
N THR A 37 6.54 2.00 6.58
CA THR A 37 6.72 0.56 6.88
C THR A 37 5.70 -0.33 6.16
N VAL A 38 6.02 -1.62 6.02
CA VAL A 38 5.08 -2.64 5.50
C VAL A 38 3.88 -2.82 6.43
N GLU A 39 4.07 -2.65 7.74
CA GLU A 39 2.96 -2.73 8.71
C GLU A 39 1.95 -1.61 8.46
N GLU A 40 2.42 -0.36 8.33
CA GLU A 40 1.55 0.76 7.97
C GLU A 40 0.88 0.54 6.62
N ALA A 41 1.56 -0.09 5.65
CA ALA A 41 0.96 -0.43 4.35
C ALA A 41 -0.24 -1.37 4.53
N ARG A 42 -0.11 -2.39 5.37
CA ARG A 42 -1.20 -3.32 5.69
C ARG A 42 -2.34 -2.64 6.45
N GLU A 43 -2.02 -1.82 7.45
CA GLU A 43 -3.03 -1.03 8.17
C GLU A 43 -3.78 -0.08 7.24
N LEU A 44 -3.08 0.49 6.24
CA LEU A 44 -3.71 1.36 5.25
C LEU A 44 -4.66 0.57 4.35
N VAL A 45 -4.29 -0.64 3.94
CA VAL A 45 -5.19 -1.55 3.24
C VAL A 45 -6.41 -1.88 4.09
N ASP A 46 -6.20 -2.22 5.36
CA ASP A 46 -7.27 -2.56 6.29
C ASP A 46 -8.22 -1.38 6.55
N PHE A 47 -7.69 -0.17 6.67
CA PHE A 47 -8.44 1.07 6.82
C PHE A 47 -9.29 1.38 5.59
N TYR A 48 -8.74 1.20 4.38
CA TYR A 48 -9.49 1.45 3.14
C TYR A 48 -10.53 0.36 2.83
N LEU A 49 -10.29 -0.88 3.23
CA LEU A 49 -11.23 -1.98 3.10
C LEU A 49 -12.26 -2.02 4.23
N SER A 50 -12.04 -1.28 5.31
CA SER A 50 -13.00 -1.18 6.40
C SER A 50 -14.25 -0.44 5.89
N PRO A 51 -15.44 -1.07 5.97
CA PRO A 51 -16.68 -0.49 5.47
C PRO A 51 -17.15 0.76 6.23
N ASP A 52 -16.44 1.15 7.28
CA ASP A 52 -16.76 2.27 8.17
C ASP A 52 -16.23 3.63 7.65
N VAL A 53 -15.26 3.63 6.71
CA VAL A 53 -14.68 4.87 6.13
C VAL A 53 -15.32 5.21 4.78
N GLY A 54 -16.53 4.71 4.54
CA GLY A 54 -17.30 4.88 3.32
C GLY A 54 -18.73 5.35 3.59
N GLU A 55 -18.89 6.46 4.31
CA GLU A 55 -20.11 7.30 4.27
C GLU A 55 -19.82 8.62 3.53
#